data_AF-A0A949Q7U5-F1
#
_entry.id   AF-A0A949Q7U5-F1
#
_cell.length_a   1.000
_cell.length_b   1.000
_cell.length_c   1.000
_cell.angle_alpha   90.00
_cell.angle_beta   90.00
_cell.angle_gamma   90.00
#
_symmetry.space_group_name_H-M   'P 1'
#
loop_
_entity.id
_entity.type
_entity.pdbx_description
1 polymer ?
#
loop_
_entity_poly.entity_id
_entity_poly.type
_entity_poly.pdbx_seq_one_letter_code
_entity_poly.pdbx_strand_id
1 'polypeptide(L)'
;MSTPMTPSPSVLPPTLPQATPTRTIILSLGLISALCGLIIVGSYEGSLPAVQENRRIALERAILKVIPGAQRIVGYNALAGGGIAPATDGASDSPPPGSARFNAAYDASGQLMGIAVEGSAKGYADTVRIMFGYSPKCQCISGIGVVSMRETPGIGDKIITDPEFLA
;
A
#
# COMPACT_ATOMS: atom_id res chain seq x y z
N MET A 1 82.71 44.60 11.99
CA MET A 1 81.96 43.77 11.03
C MET A 1 80.76 43.20 11.78
N SER A 2 79.58 43.81 11.58
CA SER A 2 78.36 43.50 12.34
C SER A 2 77.60 42.36 11.64
N THR A 3 77.33 41.28 12.37
CA THR A 3 76.53 40.14 11.90
C THR A 3 75.06 40.54 11.72
N PRO A 4 74.40 40.19 10.61
CA PRO A 4 72.99 40.47 10.41
C PRO A 4 72.11 39.54 11.27
N MET A 5 71.15 40.15 11.96
CA MET A 5 70.16 39.50 12.82
C MET A 5 69.10 38.83 11.94
N THR A 6 68.94 37.52 12.06
CA THR A 6 67.91 36.76 11.32
C THR A 6 66.53 37.02 11.95
N PRO A 7 65.48 37.35 11.19
CA PRO A 7 64.15 37.55 11.75
C PRO A 7 63.51 36.21 12.19
N SER A 8 62.93 36.20 13.39
CA SER A 8 62.15 35.08 13.93
C SER A 8 60.89 34.78 13.07
N PRO A 9 60.48 33.50 12.93
CA PRO A 9 59.28 33.14 12.19
C PRO A 9 58.02 33.57 12.94
N SER A 10 57.18 34.38 12.29
CA SER A 10 55.85 34.77 12.79
C SER A 10 54.91 33.56 12.79
N VAL A 11 54.49 33.12 13.97
CA VAL A 11 53.46 32.08 14.13
C VAL A 11 52.09 32.73 13.88
N LEU A 12 51.33 32.20 12.91
CA LEU A 12 49.98 32.66 12.61
C LEU A 12 49.07 32.36 13.84
N PRO A 13 48.29 33.33 14.35
CA PRO A 13 47.40 33.06 15.47
C PRO A 13 46.35 32.00 15.10
N PRO A 14 45.93 31.14 16.05
CA PRO A 14 44.88 30.17 15.80
C PRO A 14 43.56 30.89 15.49
N THR A 15 42.93 30.53 14.37
CA THR A 15 41.60 30.99 14.00
C THR A 15 40.57 30.37 14.95
N LEU A 16 39.93 31.21 15.78
CA LEU A 16 38.82 30.77 16.63
C LEU A 16 37.66 30.29 15.75
N PRO A 17 37.01 29.15 16.07
CA PRO A 17 35.84 28.69 15.33
C PRO A 17 34.74 29.74 15.40
N GLN A 18 34.30 30.23 14.25
CA GLN A 18 33.18 31.15 14.13
C GLN A 18 31.90 30.41 14.56
N ALA A 19 31.26 30.85 15.64
CA ALA A 19 30.01 30.27 16.10
C ALA A 19 28.87 30.68 15.14
N THR A 20 28.34 29.72 14.37
CA THR A 20 27.14 29.96 13.59
C THR A 20 25.98 30.28 14.54
N PRO A 21 25.24 31.39 14.36
CA PRO A 21 24.16 31.74 15.26
C PRO A 21 23.08 30.65 15.26
N THR A 22 22.92 29.95 16.39
CA THR A 22 21.99 28.84 16.58
C THR A 22 20.56 29.20 16.17
N ARG A 23 20.16 30.46 16.36
CA ARG A 23 18.84 30.98 15.99
C ARG A 23 18.59 30.92 14.47
N THR A 24 19.60 31.22 13.66
CA THR A 24 19.51 31.17 12.19
C THR A 24 19.37 29.73 11.69
N ILE A 25 20.08 28.79 12.32
CA ILE A 25 19.98 27.35 12.01
C ILE A 25 18.57 26.82 12.36
N ILE A 26 18.05 27.14 13.54
CA ILE A 26 16.72 26.69 13.96
C ILE A 26 15.64 27.23 13.01
N LEU A 27 15.73 28.51 12.64
CA LEU A 27 14.77 29.13 11.73
C LEU A 27 14.84 28.54 10.33
N SER A 28 16.04 28.31 9.77
CA SER A 28 16.18 27.76 8.42
C SER A 28 15.67 26.31 8.34
N LEU A 29 16.05 25.46 9.29
CA LEU A 29 15.58 24.07 9.35
C LEU A 29 14.07 24.00 9.59
N GLY A 30 13.54 24.86 10.46
CA GLY A 30 12.09 24.93 10.72
C GLY A 30 11.30 25.30 9.47
N LEU A 31 11.77 26.31 8.71
CA LEU A 31 11.11 26.74 7.47
C LEU A 31 11.16 25.67 6.39
N ILE A 32 12.34 25.07 6.18
CA ILE A 32 12.53 24.00 5.19
C ILE A 32 11.67 22.80 5.57
N SER A 33 11.68 22.39 6.85
CA SER A 33 10.86 21.28 7.34
C SER A 33 9.37 21.54 7.16
N ALA A 34 8.88 22.75 7.46
CA ALA A 34 7.48 23.12 7.28
C ALA A 34 7.08 23.09 5.80
N LEU A 35 7.92 23.62 4.92
CA LEU A 35 7.68 23.59 3.47
C LEU A 35 7.67 22.16 2.91
N CYS A 36 8.64 21.32 3.31
CA CYS A 36 8.67 19.92 2.90
C CYS A 36 7.45 19.14 3.40
N GLY A 37 7.06 19.35 4.68
CA GLY A 37 5.87 18.74 5.24
C GLY A 37 4.60 19.12 4.49
N LEU A 38 4.44 20.42 4.17
CA LEU A 38 3.33 20.92 3.38
C LEU A 38 3.25 20.25 2.00
N ILE A 39 4.39 20.12 1.31
CA ILE A 39 4.46 19.52 -0.03
C ILE A 39 4.10 18.03 0.01
N ILE A 40 4.60 17.28 1.01
CA ILE A 40 4.31 15.85 1.16
C ILE A 40 2.82 15.62 1.40
N VAL A 41 2.23 16.34 2.37
CA VAL A 41 0.80 16.21 2.70
C VAL A 41 -0.07 16.64 1.52
N GLY A 42 0.27 17.76 0.87
CA GLY A 42 -0.46 18.23 -0.31
C GLY A 42 -0.43 17.22 -1.47
N SER A 43 0.72 16.58 -1.69
CA SER A 43 0.88 15.55 -2.71
C SER A 43 0.09 14.28 -2.36
N TYR A 44 0.07 13.89 -1.08
CA TYR A 44 -0.70 12.75 -0.59
C TYR A 44 -2.20 12.98 -0.77
N GLU A 45 -2.74 14.05 -0.20
CA GLU A 45 -4.18 14.39 -0.27
C GLU A 45 -4.65 14.59 -1.71
N GLY A 46 -3.81 15.19 -2.58
CA GLY A 46 -4.12 15.33 -4.00
C GLY A 46 -4.18 14.00 -4.76
N SER A 47 -3.39 13.00 -4.35
CA SER A 47 -3.33 11.68 -5.00
C SER A 47 -4.36 10.69 -4.45
N LEU A 48 -4.82 10.89 -3.20
CA LEU A 48 -5.79 10.01 -2.53
C LEU A 48 -7.04 9.69 -3.37
N PRO A 49 -7.80 10.67 -3.90
CA PRO A 49 -9.05 10.36 -4.61
C PRO A 49 -8.81 9.53 -5.87
N ALA A 50 -7.74 9.82 -6.61
CA ALA A 50 -7.38 9.07 -7.82
C ALA A 50 -6.97 7.63 -7.49
N VAL A 51 -6.24 7.42 -6.38
CA VAL A 51 -5.86 6.07 -5.93
C VAL A 51 -7.10 5.28 -5.50
N GLN A 52 -8.04 5.90 -4.79
CA GLN A 52 -9.26 5.25 -4.32
C GLN A 52 -10.15 4.78 -5.47
N GLU A 53 -10.36 5.64 -6.49
CA GLU A 53 -11.18 5.29 -7.65
C GLU A 53 -10.55 4.15 -8.47
N ASN A 54 -9.24 4.23 -8.75
CA ASN A 54 -8.53 3.17 -9.44
C ASN A 54 -8.58 1.84 -8.66
N ARG A 55 -8.50 1.89 -7.33
CA ARG A 55 -8.65 0.71 -6.48
C ARG A 55 -10.03 0.11 -6.57
N ARG A 56 -11.07 0.94 -6.54
CA ARG A 56 -12.46 0.49 -6.68
C ARG A 56 -12.66 -0.24 -8.01
N ILE A 57 -12.21 0.36 -9.11
CA ILE A 57 -12.29 -0.24 -10.44
C ILE A 57 -11.50 -1.57 -10.49
N ALA A 58 -10.31 -1.63 -9.91
CA ALA A 58 -9.50 -2.84 -9.86
C ALA A 58 -10.17 -3.96 -9.05
N LEU A 59 -10.76 -3.63 -7.89
CA LEU A 59 -11.49 -4.57 -7.04
C LEU A 59 -12.74 -5.11 -7.75
N GLU A 60 -13.54 -4.23 -8.36
CA GLU A 60 -14.72 -4.64 -9.13
C GLU A 60 -14.34 -5.58 -10.27
N ARG A 61 -13.28 -5.27 -11.03
CA ARG A 61 -12.75 -6.15 -12.08
C ARG A 61 -12.26 -7.50 -11.54
N ALA A 62 -11.57 -7.51 -10.39
CA ALA A 62 -11.10 -8.74 -9.77
C ALA A 62 -12.26 -9.64 -9.32
N ILE A 63 -13.31 -9.05 -8.74
CA ILE A 63 -14.50 -9.79 -8.30
C ILE A 63 -15.27 -10.31 -9.51
N LEU A 64 -15.45 -9.50 -10.56
CA LEU A 64 -16.11 -9.95 -11.80
C LEU A 64 -15.33 -11.06 -12.51
N LYS A 65 -14.00 -11.10 -12.35
CA LYS A 65 -13.16 -12.18 -12.88
C LYS A 65 -13.44 -13.52 -12.19
N VAL A 66 -13.73 -13.52 -10.88
CA VAL A 66 -13.99 -14.76 -10.11
C VAL A 66 -15.48 -15.13 -9.99
N ILE A 67 -16.38 -14.15 -10.15
CA ILE A 67 -17.84 -14.31 -10.14
C ILE A 67 -18.42 -13.51 -11.33
N PRO A 68 -18.44 -14.10 -12.54
CA PRO A 68 -18.95 -13.42 -13.71
C PRO A 68 -20.46 -13.17 -13.59
N GLY A 69 -20.91 -11.98 -14.02
CA GLY A 69 -22.33 -11.61 -14.04
C GLY A 69 -22.86 -10.95 -12.76
N ALA A 70 -22.00 -10.69 -11.76
CA ALA A 70 -22.38 -9.90 -10.59
C ALA A 70 -22.80 -8.47 -10.99
N GLN A 71 -23.94 -7.99 -10.47
CA GLN A 71 -24.42 -6.63 -10.71
C GLN A 71 -24.26 -5.72 -9.48
N ARG A 72 -24.25 -6.31 -8.28
CA ARG A 72 -24.02 -5.56 -7.05
C ARG A 72 -23.01 -6.29 -6.18
N ILE A 73 -22.01 -5.55 -5.71
CA ILE A 73 -20.95 -6.04 -4.85
C ILE A 73 -21.04 -5.28 -3.52
N VAL A 74 -21.05 -6.00 -2.40
CA VAL A 74 -21.13 -5.40 -1.06
C VAL A 74 -20.06 -6.04 -0.17
N GLY A 75 -19.26 -5.20 0.48
CA GLY A 75 -18.25 -5.64 1.44
C GLY A 75 -18.86 -5.98 2.81
N TYR A 76 -18.37 -7.05 3.42
CA TYR A 76 -18.75 -7.50 4.75
C TYR A 76 -17.51 -7.89 5.56
N ASN A 77 -17.64 -7.81 6.89
CA ASN A 77 -16.68 -8.30 7.85
C ASN A 77 -17.31 -9.45 8.65
N ALA A 78 -16.70 -10.64 8.60
CA ALA A 78 -16.97 -11.73 9.52
C ALA A 78 -16.23 -11.45 10.84
N LEU A 79 -16.98 -11.23 11.91
CA LEU A 79 -16.45 -10.97 13.26
C LEU A 79 -16.02 -12.27 13.92
N ALA A 80 -15.05 -12.21 14.84
CA ALA A 80 -14.56 -13.37 15.61
C ALA A 80 -15.67 -14.16 16.31
N GLY A 81 -16.78 -13.51 16.67
CA GLY A 81 -17.95 -14.12 17.30
C GLY A 81 -18.96 -14.75 16.33
N GLY A 82 -18.64 -14.88 15.04
CA GLY A 82 -19.54 -15.46 14.02
C GLY A 82 -20.60 -14.50 13.47
N GLY A 83 -20.60 -13.23 13.90
CA GLY A 83 -21.46 -12.19 13.34
C GLY A 83 -20.94 -11.65 12.00
N ILE A 84 -21.84 -11.13 11.17
CA ILE A 84 -21.49 -10.45 9.92
C ILE A 84 -21.94 -8.99 10.02
N ALA A 85 -21.03 -8.06 9.75
CA ALA A 85 -21.33 -6.63 9.69
C ALA A 85 -20.96 -6.07 8.30
N PRO A 86 -21.70 -5.07 7.78
CA PRO A 86 -21.29 -4.39 6.55
C PRO A 86 -19.91 -3.75 6.74
N ALA A 87 -19.03 -3.90 5.76
CA ALA A 87 -17.75 -3.24 5.77
C ALA A 87 -17.97 -1.74 5.48
N THR A 88 -17.45 -0.87 6.35
CA THR A 88 -17.56 0.57 6.15
C THR A 88 -16.68 0.99 4.96
N ASP A 89 -17.23 1.81 4.06
CA ASP A 89 -16.50 2.36 2.93
C ASP A 89 -15.31 3.19 3.44
N GLY A 90 -14.11 2.91 2.93
CA GLY A 90 -12.87 3.60 3.33
C GLY A 90 -12.15 3.00 4.55
N ALA A 91 -12.69 1.98 5.20
CA ALA A 91 -11.94 1.22 6.21
C ALA A 91 -10.83 0.44 5.50
N SER A 92 -9.59 0.75 5.87
CA SER A 92 -8.32 0.08 5.53
C SER A 92 -8.47 -1.36 5.04
N ASP A 93 -7.68 -1.73 4.02
CA ASP A 93 -7.55 -3.10 3.47
C ASP A 93 -7.23 -4.19 4.52
N SER A 94 -7.05 -3.80 5.77
CA SER A 94 -6.83 -4.66 6.92
C SER A 94 -8.11 -4.73 7.75
N PRO A 95 -8.79 -5.88 7.80
CA PRO A 95 -9.91 -6.08 8.71
C PRO A 95 -9.45 -5.93 10.17
N PRO A 96 -10.35 -5.51 11.09
CA PRO A 96 -10.07 -5.52 12.52
C PRO A 96 -9.47 -6.85 13.01
N PRO A 97 -8.61 -6.84 14.05
CA PRO A 97 -7.99 -8.06 14.57
C PRO A 97 -9.05 -9.14 14.88
N GLY A 98 -8.86 -10.34 14.32
CA GLY A 98 -9.79 -11.46 14.49
C GLY A 98 -11.04 -11.41 13.61
N SER A 99 -11.13 -10.50 12.64
CA SER A 99 -12.20 -10.49 11.63
C SER A 99 -11.66 -10.76 10.22
N ALA A 100 -12.49 -11.35 9.36
CA ALA A 100 -12.17 -11.63 7.96
C ALA A 100 -13.05 -10.77 7.04
N ARG A 101 -12.44 -10.10 6.07
CA ARG A 101 -13.17 -9.31 5.08
C ARG A 101 -13.54 -10.19 3.88
N PHE A 102 -14.77 -10.07 3.42
CA PHE A 102 -15.25 -10.71 2.20
C PHE A 102 -16.23 -9.82 1.46
N ASN A 103 -16.34 -9.99 0.15
CA ASN A 103 -17.27 -9.25 -0.69
C ASN A 103 -18.35 -10.21 -1.19
N ALA A 104 -19.62 -9.91 -0.91
CA ALA A 104 -20.74 -10.68 -1.44
C ALA A 104 -21.18 -10.09 -2.79
N ALA A 105 -21.33 -10.96 -3.79
CA ALA A 105 -21.77 -10.61 -5.13
C ALA A 105 -23.22 -11.06 -5.34
N TYR A 106 -24.05 -10.13 -5.82
CA TYR A 106 -25.48 -10.33 -6.05
C TYR A 106 -25.82 -10.09 -7.52
N ASP A 107 -26.84 -10.81 -8.01
CA ASP A 107 -27.42 -10.57 -9.33
C ASP A 107 -28.42 -9.41 -9.35
N ALA A 108 -29.03 -9.14 -10.52
CA ALA A 108 -30.05 -8.12 -10.71
C ALA A 108 -31.29 -8.29 -9.81
N SER A 109 -31.60 -9.52 -9.42
CA SER A 109 -32.74 -9.85 -8.56
C SER A 109 -32.41 -9.72 -7.06
N GLY A 110 -31.15 -9.43 -6.73
CA GLY A 110 -30.66 -9.36 -5.36
C GLY A 110 -30.33 -10.72 -4.75
N GLN A 111 -30.29 -11.80 -5.55
CA GLN A 111 -29.91 -13.13 -5.09
C GLN A 111 -28.38 -13.23 -4.97
N LEU A 112 -27.90 -13.85 -3.89
CA LEU A 112 -26.48 -14.10 -3.68
C LEU A 112 -25.96 -15.08 -4.73
N MET A 113 -25.03 -14.61 -5.57
CA MET A 113 -24.35 -15.43 -6.57
C MET A 113 -23.13 -16.13 -5.96
N GLY A 114 -22.38 -15.42 -5.10
CA GLY A 114 -21.16 -15.92 -4.50
C GLY A 114 -20.50 -14.92 -3.57
N ILE A 115 -19.38 -15.35 -2.98
CA ILE A 115 -18.56 -14.55 -2.07
C ILE A 115 -17.14 -14.51 -2.62
N ALA A 116 -16.58 -13.32 -2.80
CA ALA A 116 -15.19 -13.11 -3.15
C ALA A 116 -14.37 -12.78 -1.89
N VAL A 117 -13.31 -13.55 -1.66
CA VAL A 117 -12.45 -13.41 -0.48
C VAL A 117 -11.02 -13.14 -0.94
N GLU A 118 -10.36 -12.20 -0.27
CA GLU A 118 -8.94 -11.95 -0.49
C GLU A 118 -8.09 -12.88 0.40
N GLY A 119 -7.22 -13.65 -0.24
CA GLY A 119 -6.14 -14.39 0.40
C GLY A 119 -4.81 -13.67 0.19
N SER A 120 -3.91 -13.79 1.17
CA SER A 120 -2.53 -13.33 1.00
C SER A 120 -1.55 -14.34 1.59
N ALA A 121 -0.44 -14.55 0.90
CA ALA A 121 0.61 -15.45 1.32
C ALA A 121 1.97 -14.84 1.00
N LYS A 122 2.99 -15.19 1.79
CA LYS A 122 4.37 -14.77 1.53
C LYS A 122 4.89 -15.49 0.28
N GLY A 123 5.26 -14.72 -0.74
CA GLY A 123 6.02 -15.20 -1.89
C GLY A 123 7.52 -15.21 -1.61
N TYR A 124 8.31 -15.39 -2.67
CA TYR A 124 9.77 -15.39 -2.60
C TYR A 124 10.30 -13.96 -2.50
N ALA A 125 9.79 -13.05 -3.32
CA ALA A 125 10.20 -11.64 -3.33
C ALA A 125 9.30 -10.77 -2.44
N ASP A 126 7.98 -10.95 -2.51
CA ASP A 126 7.00 -10.14 -1.79
C ASP A 126 5.71 -10.94 -1.51
N THR A 127 4.75 -10.34 -0.82
CA THR A 127 3.44 -10.92 -0.55
C THR A 127 2.62 -11.02 -1.84
N VAL A 128 2.09 -12.21 -2.11
CA VAL A 128 1.15 -12.45 -3.19
C VAL A 128 -0.27 -12.33 -2.64
N ARG A 129 -1.07 -11.44 -3.23
CA ARG A 129 -2.48 -11.27 -2.91
C ARG A 129 -3.32 -11.88 -4.03
N ILE A 130 -4.22 -12.77 -3.65
CA ILE A 130 -5.17 -13.43 -4.55
C ILE A 130 -6.59 -13.12 -4.12
N MET A 131 -7.50 -13.11 -5.06
CA MET A 131 -8.94 -13.11 -4.88
C MET A 131 -9.45 -14.48 -5.31
N PHE A 132 -10.28 -15.13 -4.51
CA PHE A 132 -10.97 -16.33 -4.93
C PHE A 132 -12.47 -16.18 -4.69
N GLY A 133 -13.25 -16.68 -5.65
CA GLY A 133 -14.71 -16.72 -5.56
C GLY A 133 -15.15 -18.04 -4.95
N TYR A 134 -16.13 -17.99 -4.06
CA TYR A 134 -16.82 -19.16 -3.49
C TYR A 134 -18.30 -19.09 -3.86
N SER A 135 -18.83 -20.19 -4.39
CA SER A 135 -20.24 -20.31 -4.75
C SER A 135 -20.99 -21.17 -3.73
N PRO A 136 -21.99 -20.61 -3.01
CA PRO A 136 -22.82 -21.36 -2.07
C PRO A 136 -23.65 -22.47 -2.73
N LYS A 137 -23.92 -22.37 -4.05
CA LYS A 137 -24.74 -23.35 -4.78
C LYS A 137 -24.03 -24.69 -4.94
N CYS A 138 -22.73 -24.67 -5.20
CA CYS A 138 -21.90 -25.87 -5.38
C CYS A 138 -21.00 -26.16 -4.18
N GLN A 139 -20.95 -25.26 -3.20
CA GLN A 139 -19.98 -25.28 -2.10
C GLN A 139 -18.53 -25.41 -2.59
N CYS A 140 -18.22 -24.71 -3.68
CA CYS A 140 -16.97 -24.85 -4.42
C CYS A 140 -16.34 -23.49 -4.72
N ILE A 141 -15.03 -23.48 -4.99
CA ILE A 141 -14.32 -22.29 -5.48
C ILE A 141 -14.70 -22.10 -6.95
N SER A 142 -15.26 -20.93 -7.30
CA SER A 142 -15.72 -20.61 -8.65
C SER A 142 -14.62 -20.02 -9.55
N GLY A 143 -13.49 -19.63 -8.97
CA GLY A 143 -12.33 -19.14 -9.70
C GLY A 143 -11.34 -18.42 -8.79
N ILE A 144 -10.13 -18.22 -9.31
CA ILE A 144 -9.02 -17.52 -8.62
C ILE A 144 -8.48 -16.42 -9.55
N GLY A 145 -8.12 -15.28 -8.97
CA GLY A 145 -7.47 -14.17 -9.68
C GLY A 145 -6.40 -13.53 -8.82
N VAL A 146 -5.23 -13.27 -9.39
CA VAL A 146 -4.16 -12.54 -8.68
C VAL A 146 -4.47 -11.05 -8.67
N VAL A 147 -4.52 -10.45 -7.47
CA VAL A 147 -4.81 -9.02 -7.25
C VAL A 147 -3.53 -8.20 -7.29
N SER A 148 -2.48 -8.68 -6.64
CA SER A 148 -1.16 -8.04 -6.69
C SER A 148 -0.04 -9.02 -6.37
N MET A 149 1.06 -8.91 -7.10
CA MET A 149 2.32 -9.55 -6.76
C MET A 149 3.50 -8.73 -7.29
N ARG A 150 4.67 -8.90 -6.68
CA ARG A 150 5.95 -8.31 -7.12
C ARG A 150 7.00 -9.39 -7.31
N GLU A 151 6.58 -10.50 -7.90
CA GLU A 151 7.47 -11.60 -8.23
C GLU A 151 8.28 -11.34 -9.50
N THR A 152 9.34 -12.12 -9.68
CA THR A 152 10.23 -11.96 -10.83
C THR A 152 9.52 -12.40 -12.12
N PRO A 153 9.40 -11.53 -13.16
CA PRO A 153 8.80 -11.90 -14.43
C PRO A 153 9.48 -13.12 -15.07
N GLY A 154 8.69 -14.04 -15.65
CA GLY A 154 9.16 -15.29 -16.25
C GLY A 154 9.48 -16.43 -15.28
N ILE A 155 9.44 -16.20 -13.96
CA ILE A 155 9.68 -17.23 -12.93
C ILE A 155 8.45 -17.36 -12.02
N GLY A 156 8.08 -16.29 -11.32
CA GLY A 156 7.02 -16.31 -10.30
C GLY A 156 5.66 -15.82 -10.78
N ASP A 157 5.55 -15.40 -12.05
CA ASP A 157 4.31 -14.94 -12.70
C ASP A 157 3.49 -16.07 -13.32
N LYS A 158 3.97 -17.32 -13.26
CA LYS A 158 3.25 -18.50 -13.77
C LYS A 158 1.86 -18.68 -13.16
N ILE A 159 1.65 -18.25 -11.92
CA ILE A 159 0.32 -18.28 -11.28
C ILE A 159 -0.72 -17.38 -12.01
N ILE A 160 -0.28 -16.45 -12.85
CA ILE A 160 -1.15 -15.58 -13.66
C ILE A 160 -1.35 -16.14 -15.07
N THR A 161 -0.34 -16.81 -15.62
CA THR A 161 -0.26 -17.16 -17.06
C THR A 161 -0.46 -18.64 -17.35
N ASP A 162 -0.23 -19.51 -16.37
CA ASP A 162 -0.28 -20.96 -16.53
C ASP A 162 -1.72 -21.48 -16.34
N PRO A 163 -2.29 -22.15 -17.36
CA PRO A 163 -3.65 -22.69 -17.30
C PRO A 163 -3.89 -23.67 -16.14
N GLU A 164 -2.88 -24.40 -15.66
CA GLU A 164 -3.05 -25.33 -14.54
C GLU A 164 -3.40 -24.62 -13.23
N PHE A 165 -3.02 -23.35 -13.09
CA PHE A 165 -3.31 -22.53 -11.90
C PHE A 165 -4.61 -21.72 -12.01
N LEU A 166 -5.21 -21.65 -13.20
CA LEU A 166 -6.41 -20.87 -13.48
C LEU A 166 -7.71 -21.71 -13.51
N ALA A 167 -7.60 -23.02 -13.27
CA ALA A 167 -8.68 -24.00 -13.34
C ALA A 167 -9.67 -23.92 -12.17
#